data_AF-A0A8S3GQE1-F1
#
_entry.id   AF-A0A8S3GQE1-F1
#
_cell.length_a   1.000
_cell.length_b   1.000
_cell.length_c   1.000
_cell.angle_alpha   90.00
_cell.angle_beta   90.00
_cell.angle_gamma   90.00
#
_symmetry.space_group_name_H-M   'P 1'
#
loop_
_entity.id
_entity.type
_entity.pdbx_description
1 polymer ?
#
loop_
_entity_poly.entity_id
_entity_poly.type
_entity_poly.pdbx_seq_one_letter_code
_entity_poly.pdbx_strand_id
1 'polypeptide(L)'
;QVIPQWAWIIFWWFTFLILSLVGVLVYGEIEFWLSLIKIVAILGYFILAILIDIGVVGGTYIGTRYWQNPGPFADGINGVAKVFVIAGTLYGGVEMVGVTAGECQNPRTAVPRAIKQVFWRIVIFYLGMILF
;
A
#
# COMPACT_ATOMS: atom_id res chain seq x y z
N GLN A 1 -12.78 -17.69 -18.49
CA GLN A 1 -12.85 -16.89 -17.25
C GLN A 1 -14.06 -17.37 -16.47
N VAL A 2 -13.89 -17.85 -15.24
CA VAL A 2 -14.93 -18.68 -14.58
C VAL A 2 -15.87 -17.87 -13.66
N ILE A 3 -15.59 -16.59 -13.37
CA ILE A 3 -16.47 -15.74 -12.56
C ILE A 3 -16.46 -14.29 -13.11
N PRO A 4 -17.63 -13.65 -13.33
CA PRO A 4 -17.71 -12.24 -13.71
C PRO A 4 -17.18 -11.29 -12.64
N GLN A 5 -16.53 -10.19 -13.04
CA GLN A 5 -15.95 -9.21 -12.10
C GLN A 5 -16.98 -8.61 -11.14
N TRP A 6 -18.19 -8.33 -11.62
CA TRP A 6 -19.27 -7.78 -10.79
C TRP A 6 -19.69 -8.73 -9.67
N ALA A 7 -19.64 -10.04 -9.90
CA ALA A 7 -20.02 -11.03 -8.89
C ALA A 7 -19.01 -11.04 -7.73
N TRP A 8 -17.72 -10.86 -8.04
CA TRP A 8 -16.66 -10.76 -7.03
C TRP A 8 -16.80 -9.48 -6.19
N ILE A 9 -17.13 -8.36 -6.83
CA ILE A 9 -17.34 -7.09 -6.14
C ILE A 9 -18.53 -7.18 -5.17
N ILE A 10 -19.67 -7.72 -5.63
CA ILE A 10 -20.87 -7.88 -4.80
C ILE A 10 -20.56 -8.81 -3.62
N PHE A 11 -19.84 -9.91 -3.85
CA PHE A 11 -19.47 -10.85 -2.79
C PHE A 11 -18.70 -10.15 -1.66
N TRP A 12 -17.57 -9.49 -1.99
CA TRP A 12 -16.77 -8.81 -0.97
C TRP A 12 -17.53 -7.65 -0.31
N TRP A 13 -18.33 -6.92 -1.07
CA TRP A 13 -19.14 -5.83 -0.53
C TRP A 13 -20.11 -6.32 0.54
N PHE A 14 -20.86 -7.41 0.26
CA PHE A 14 -21.75 -7.99 1.25
C PHE A 14 -21.00 -8.56 2.45
N THR A 15 -19.83 -9.20 2.25
CA THR A 15 -19.00 -9.67 3.37
C THR A 15 -18.61 -8.51 4.29
N PHE A 16 -18.06 -7.41 3.76
CA PHE A 16 -17.69 -6.27 4.59
C PHE A 16 -18.90 -5.60 5.25
N LEU A 17 -20.04 -5.52 4.54
CA LEU A 17 -21.27 -4.96 5.10
C LEU A 17 -21.76 -5.77 6.31
N ILE A 18 -21.75 -7.11 6.23
CA ILE A 18 -22.12 -7.96 7.36
C ILE A 18 -21.14 -7.80 8.52
N LEU A 19 -19.83 -7.75 8.23
CA LEU A 19 -18.80 -7.52 9.25
C LEU A 19 -18.99 -6.18 9.99
N SER A 20 -19.40 -5.13 9.27
CA SER A 20 -19.71 -3.84 9.88
C SER A 20 -20.93 -3.86 10.81
N LEU A 21 -21.83 -4.86 10.69
CA LEU A 21 -23.01 -5.02 11.53
C LEU A 21 -22.77 -5.88 12.79
N VAL A 22 -21.74 -6.73 12.80
CA VAL A 22 -21.48 -7.72 13.88
C VAL A 22 -20.90 -7.08 15.15
N GLY A 23 -20.51 -5.80 15.10
CA GLY A 23 -20.08 -5.00 16.25
C GLY A 23 -18.61 -4.57 16.19
N VAL A 24 -18.29 -3.45 16.85
CA VAL A 24 -17.00 -2.76 16.75
C VAL A 24 -15.80 -3.60 17.22
N LEU A 25 -16.00 -4.48 18.21
CA LEU A 25 -14.95 -5.33 18.76
C LEU A 25 -14.48 -6.37 17.74
N VAL A 26 -15.43 -7.07 17.10
CA VAL A 26 -15.13 -8.09 16.07
C VAL A 26 -14.51 -7.44 14.84
N TYR A 27 -15.01 -6.26 14.45
CA TYR A 27 -14.42 -5.50 13.36
C TYR A 27 -12.95 -5.15 13.62
N GLY A 28 -12.63 -4.68 14.83
CA GLY A 28 -11.25 -4.37 15.24
C GLY A 28 -10.32 -5.58 15.23
N GLU A 29 -10.78 -6.74 15.68
CA GLU A 29 -9.99 -7.98 15.61
C GLU A 29 -9.71 -8.39 14.16
N ILE A 30 -10.72 -8.34 13.28
CA ILE A 30 -10.55 -8.68 11.86
C ILE A 30 -9.59 -7.72 11.18
N GLU A 31 -9.69 -6.42 11.46
CA GLU A 31 -8.78 -5.41 10.92
C GLU A 31 -7.33 -5.66 11.33
N PHE A 32 -7.11 -6.12 12.57
CA PHE A 32 -5.78 -6.52 13.05
C PHE A 32 -5.22 -7.71 12.26
N TRP A 33 -6.02 -8.77 12.05
CA TRP A 33 -5.59 -9.94 11.27
C TRP A 33 -5.33 -9.60 9.80
N LEU A 34 -6.19 -8.80 9.18
CA LEU A 34 -6.00 -8.33 7.80
C LEU A 34 -4.74 -7.45 7.67
N SER A 35 -4.45 -6.64 8.68
CA SER A 35 -3.23 -5.82 8.73
C SER A 35 -1.97 -6.68 8.88
N LEU A 36 -2.03 -7.77 9.63
CA LEU A 36 -0.93 -8.73 9.75
C LEU A 36 -0.62 -9.40 8.40
N ILE A 37 -1.67 -9.88 7.71
CA ILE A 37 -1.52 -10.48 6.37
C ILE A 37 -0.88 -9.49 5.40
N LYS A 38 -1.29 -8.22 5.44
CA LYS A 38 -0.71 -7.15 4.62
C LYS A 38 0.79 -7.00 4.86
N ILE A 39 1.23 -7.01 6.12
CA ILE A 39 2.67 -6.92 6.46
C ILE A 39 3.44 -8.13 5.92
N VAL A 40 2.91 -9.34 6.11
CA VAL A 40 3.54 -10.58 5.60
C VAL A 40 3.63 -10.56 4.08
N ALA A 41 2.59 -10.11 3.39
CA ALA A 41 2.58 -9.98 1.93
C ALA A 41 3.63 -8.98 1.44
N ILE A 42 3.77 -7.83 2.11
CA ILE A 42 4.82 -6.85 1.79
C ILE A 42 6.21 -7.47 1.98
N LEU A 43 6.45 -8.17 3.08
CA LEU A 43 7.74 -8.85 3.32
C LEU A 43 8.04 -9.89 2.24
N GLY A 44 7.05 -10.72 1.88
CA GLY A 44 7.19 -11.70 0.81
C GLY A 44 7.47 -11.05 -0.56
N TYR A 45 6.82 -9.93 -0.84
CA TYR A 45 7.05 -9.15 -2.05
C TYR A 45 8.49 -8.63 -2.11
N PHE A 46 9.03 -8.06 -1.03
CA PHE A 46 10.42 -7.59 -0.99
C PHE A 46 11.44 -8.71 -1.21
N ILE A 47 11.22 -9.88 -0.59
CA ILE A 47 12.11 -11.03 -0.78
C ILE A 47 12.10 -11.45 -2.26
N LEU A 48 10.91 -11.56 -2.86
CA LEU A 48 10.77 -11.93 -4.26
C LEU A 48 11.42 -10.89 -5.19
N ALA A 49 11.20 -9.61 -4.94
CA ALA A 49 11.78 -8.50 -5.71
C ALA A 49 13.32 -8.58 -5.71
N ILE A 50 13.94 -8.74 -4.54
CA ILE A 50 15.40 -8.90 -4.41
C ILE A 50 15.89 -10.16 -5.14
N LEU A 51 15.19 -11.29 -5.03
CA LEU A 51 15.57 -12.52 -5.72
C LEU A 51 15.50 -12.39 -7.25
N ILE A 52 14.51 -11.66 -7.76
CA ILE A 52 14.37 -11.34 -9.19
C ILE A 52 15.49 -10.41 -9.62
N ASP A 53 15.80 -9.37 -8.85
CA ASP A 53 16.84 -8.39 -9.18
C ASP A 53 18.22 -9.04 -9.28
N ILE A 54 18.56 -9.94 -8.34
CA ILE A 54 19.80 -10.72 -8.33
C ILE A 54 19.87 -11.74 -9.48
N GLY A 55 18.74 -12.02 -10.16
CA GLY A 55 18.68 -12.92 -11.32
C GLY A 55 18.54 -14.40 -10.95
N VAL A 56 18.16 -14.72 -9.70
CA VAL A 56 17.88 -16.09 -9.24
C VAL A 56 16.68 -16.68 -9.99
N VAL A 57 15.73 -15.82 -10.37
CA VAL A 57 14.57 -16.16 -11.20
C VAL A 57 14.72 -15.44 -12.55
N GLY A 58 15.07 -16.18 -13.60
CA GLY A 58 15.20 -15.66 -14.97
C GLY A 58 16.62 -15.55 -15.53
N GLY A 59 17.66 -15.74 -14.72
CA GLY A 59 19.04 -15.96 -15.19
C GLY A 59 19.82 -14.71 -15.63
N THR A 60 19.24 -13.51 -15.50
CA THR A 60 19.93 -12.25 -15.80
C THR A 60 19.76 -11.24 -14.68
N TYR A 61 20.85 -10.63 -14.22
CA TYR A 61 20.85 -9.52 -13.27
C TYR A 61 20.20 -8.28 -13.92
N ILE A 62 19.13 -7.77 -13.30
CA ILE A 62 18.33 -6.66 -13.86
C ILE A 62 18.92 -5.32 -13.42
N GLY A 63 19.19 -5.14 -12.12
CA GLY A 63 19.83 -3.95 -11.56
C GLY A 63 19.25 -2.65 -12.12
N THR A 64 20.11 -1.84 -12.73
CA THR A 64 19.74 -0.52 -13.28
C THR A 64 19.28 -0.54 -14.73
N ARG A 65 19.08 -1.72 -15.35
CA ARG A 65 18.79 -1.83 -16.79
C ARG A 65 17.55 -1.02 -17.21
N TYR A 66 16.48 -1.06 -16.40
CA TYR A 66 15.24 -0.32 -16.67
C TYR A 66 15.33 1.17 -16.36
N TRP A 67 16.32 1.60 -15.58
CA TRP A 67 16.57 3.02 -15.29
C TRP A 67 17.24 3.74 -16.48
N GLN A 68 17.89 3.00 -17.37
CA GLN A 68 18.62 3.56 -18.52
C GLN A 68 17.78 3.59 -19.80
N ASN A 69 16.97 2.56 -20.07
CA ASN A 69 16.11 2.47 -21.26
C ASN A 69 14.78 1.79 -20.88
N PRO A 70 13.61 2.45 -20.99
CA PRO A 70 13.32 3.76 -21.61
C PRO A 70 13.54 4.98 -20.68
N GLY A 71 14.01 4.78 -19.45
CA GLY A 71 14.30 5.86 -18.50
C GLY A 71 13.09 6.34 -17.67
N PRO A 72 13.32 7.07 -16.56
CA PRO A 72 12.28 7.43 -15.59
C PRO A 72 11.21 8.41 -16.10
N PHE A 73 11.44 9.07 -17.25
CA PHE A 73 10.51 10.04 -17.85
C PHE A 73 10.05 9.64 -19.26
N ALA A 74 10.00 8.34 -19.55
CA ALA A 74 9.64 7.83 -20.88
C ALA A 74 8.28 8.39 -21.41
N ASP A 75 7.30 8.59 -20.52
CA ASP A 75 5.96 9.11 -20.85
C ASP A 75 5.85 10.65 -20.78
N GLY A 76 6.96 11.37 -20.56
CA GLY A 76 7.00 12.82 -20.48
C GLY A 76 6.05 13.42 -19.42
N ILE A 77 5.51 14.61 -19.70
CA ILE A 77 4.62 15.34 -18.78
C ILE A 77 3.31 14.56 -18.51
N ASN A 78 2.82 13.80 -19.49
CA ASN A 78 1.62 12.99 -19.33
C ASN A 78 1.84 11.84 -18.33
N GLY A 79 3.02 11.23 -18.33
CA GLY A 79 3.40 10.23 -17.34
C GLY A 79 3.41 10.80 -15.92
N VAL A 80 4.05 11.97 -15.76
CA VAL A 80 4.10 12.68 -14.48
C VAL A 80 2.69 13.00 -13.97
N ALA A 81 1.82 13.54 -14.83
CA ALA A 81 0.44 13.85 -14.45
C ALA A 81 -0.35 12.60 -14.02
N LYS A 82 -0.20 11.46 -14.72
CA LYS A 82 -0.84 10.19 -14.34
C LYS A 82 -0.37 9.68 -12.98
N VAL A 83 0.94 9.75 -12.70
CA VAL A 83 1.50 9.34 -11.41
C VAL A 83 0.92 10.19 -10.28
N PHE A 84 0.78 11.50 -10.46
CA PHE A 84 0.15 12.36 -9.45
C PHE A 84 -1.32 12.01 -9.19
N VAL A 85 -2.11 11.73 -10.24
CA VAL A 85 -3.52 11.34 -10.10
C VAL A 85 -3.65 10.01 -9.36
N ILE A 86 -2.84 9.02 -9.72
CA ILE A 86 -2.83 7.71 -9.06
C ILE A 86 -2.36 7.86 -7.61
N ALA A 87 -1.29 8.60 -7.36
CA ALA A 87 -0.78 8.86 -6.01
C ALA A 87 -1.84 9.55 -5.14
N GLY A 88 -2.50 10.59 -5.65
CA GLY A 88 -3.57 11.29 -4.91
C GLY A 88 -4.73 10.35 -4.55
N THR A 89 -5.08 9.42 -5.43
CA THR A 89 -6.12 8.42 -5.17
C THR A 89 -5.65 7.39 -4.12
N LEU A 90 -4.40 6.94 -4.20
CA LEU A 90 -3.83 5.94 -3.27
C LEU A 90 -3.61 6.48 -1.85
N TYR A 91 -3.34 7.78 -1.72
CA TYR A 91 -3.20 8.45 -0.41
C TYR A 91 -4.53 9.04 0.09
N GLY A 92 -5.66 8.68 -0.52
CA GLY A 92 -6.98 8.94 0.04
C GLY A 92 -7.13 8.29 1.43
N GLY A 93 -7.77 9.00 2.37
CA GLY A 93 -8.01 8.49 3.72
C GLY A 93 -7.00 8.95 4.78
N VAL A 94 -5.95 9.70 4.42
CA VAL A 94 -5.09 10.39 5.40
C VAL A 94 -5.86 11.40 6.27
N GLU A 95 -7.03 11.83 5.79
CA GLU A 95 -7.98 12.68 6.50
C GLU A 95 -8.48 12.05 7.81
N MET A 96 -8.50 10.71 7.89
CA MET A 96 -8.90 9.98 9.11
C MET A 96 -7.98 10.31 10.29
N VAL A 97 -6.72 10.68 10.04
CA VAL A 97 -5.80 11.13 11.10
C VAL A 97 -6.33 12.38 11.81
N GLY A 98 -7.08 13.24 11.12
CA GLY A 98 -7.73 14.41 11.70
C GLY A 98 -8.85 14.04 12.67
N VAL A 99 -9.65 13.02 12.34
CA VAL A 99 -10.70 12.51 13.23
C VAL A 99 -10.10 11.84 14.45
N THR A 100 -9.08 10.98 14.26
CA THR A 100 -8.36 10.34 15.37
C THR A 100 -7.66 11.37 16.26
N ALA A 101 -7.20 12.49 15.72
CA ALA A 101 -6.65 13.59 16.51
C ALA A 101 -7.68 14.22 17.45
N GLY A 102 -8.97 14.23 17.07
CA GLY A 102 -10.07 14.69 17.92
C GLY A 102 -10.41 13.74 19.08
N GLU A 103 -10.16 12.44 18.91
CA GLU A 103 -10.44 11.40 19.91
C GLU A 103 -9.23 11.08 20.81
N CYS A 104 -8.03 11.54 20.44
CA CYS A 104 -6.81 11.34 21.21
C CYS A 104 -6.78 12.19 22.49
N GLN A 105 -6.34 11.59 23.61
CA GLN A 105 -6.16 12.31 24.88
C GLN A 105 -5.08 13.40 24.82
N ASN A 106 -4.03 13.22 24.01
CA ASN A 106 -2.90 14.16 23.87
C ASN A 106 -2.49 14.38 22.40
N PRO A 107 -3.32 15.07 21.59
CA PRO A 107 -3.11 15.14 20.15
C PRO A 107 -1.87 15.95 19.76
N ARG A 108 -1.48 16.95 20.55
CA ARG A 108 -0.35 17.84 20.25
C ARG A 108 1.00 17.12 20.19
N THR A 109 1.14 15.97 20.87
CA THR A 109 2.38 15.19 20.91
C THR A 109 2.22 13.81 20.27
N ALA A 110 1.10 13.13 20.47
CA ALA A 110 0.87 11.79 19.95
C ALA A 110 0.74 11.77 18.42
N VAL A 111 -0.02 12.71 17.85
CA VAL A 111 -0.32 12.75 16.41
C VAL A 111 0.93 13.05 15.59
N PRO A 112 1.73 14.11 15.88
CA PRO A 112 2.95 14.37 15.11
C PRO A 112 3.97 13.22 15.20
N ARG A 113 4.07 12.57 16.36
CA ARG A 113 4.97 11.43 16.56
C ARG A 113 4.55 10.23 15.72
N ALA A 114 3.26 9.88 15.73
CA ALA A 114 2.72 8.79 14.94
C ALA A 114 2.89 9.05 13.43
N ILE A 115 2.55 10.26 12.96
CA ILE A 115 2.73 10.65 11.56
C ILE A 115 4.19 10.49 11.14
N LYS A 116 5.15 11.00 11.93
CA LYS A 116 6.57 10.91 11.60
C LYS A 116 7.06 9.46 11.50
N GLN A 117 6.58 8.58 12.37
CA GLN A 117 6.92 7.16 12.34
C GLN A 117 6.36 6.47 11.08
N VAL A 118 5.10 6.77 10.73
CA VAL A 118 4.45 6.20 9.55
C VAL A 118 5.11 6.71 8.27
N PHE A 119 5.38 8.02 8.19
CA PHE A 119 6.02 8.66 7.04
C PHE A 119 7.34 7.99 6.66
N TRP A 120 8.26 7.82 7.63
CA TRP A 120 9.55 7.20 7.37
C TRP A 120 9.43 5.75 6.90
N ARG A 121 8.50 4.97 7.48
CA ARG A 121 8.27 3.58 7.04
C ARG A 121 7.78 3.54 5.59
N ILE A 122 6.79 4.36 5.25
CA ILE A 122 6.24 4.42 3.88
C ILE A 122 7.33 4.81 2.89
N VAL A 123 8.11 5.86 3.17
CA VAL A 123 9.20 6.31 2.29
C VAL A 123 10.22 5.21 2.04
N ILE A 124 10.64 4.50 3.09
CA ILE A 124 11.61 3.40 2.97
C ILE A 124 11.05 2.27 2.11
N PHE A 125 9.79 1.87 2.32
CA PHE A 125 9.17 0.81 1.52
C PHE A 125 8.98 1.23 0.06
N TYR A 126 8.49 2.43 -0.21
CA TYR A 126 8.29 2.86 -1.60
C TYR A 126 9.61 3.01 -2.36
N LEU A 127 10.63 3.60 -1.74
CA LEU A 127 11.96 3.70 -2.37
C LEU A 127 12.59 2.33 -2.55
N GLY A 128 12.42 1.42 -1.58
CA GLY A 128 12.89 0.04 -1.70
C GLY A 128 12.23 -0.70 -2.86
N MET A 129 10.90 -0.58 -3.03
CA MET A 129 10.15 -1.21 -4.13
C MET A 129 10.47 -0.62 -5.50
N ILE A 130 10.93 0.63 -5.56
CA ILE A 130 11.37 1.25 -6.81
C ILE A 130 12.78 0.77 -7.19
N LEU A 131 13.60 0.42 -6.19
CA LEU A 131 14.98 -0.06 -6.39
C LEU A 131 15.07 -1.57 -6.66
N PHE A 132 14.20 -2.38 -6.06
CA PHE A 132 14.14 -3.84 -6.19
C PHE A 132 12.80 -4.27 -6.78
#